data_AF-A0A5C8C4E5-F1
#
_entry.id   AF-A0A5C8C4E5-F1
#
_cell.length_a   1.000
_cell.length_b   1.000
_cell.length_c   1.000
_cell.angle_alpha   90.00
_cell.angle_beta   90.00
_cell.angle_gamma   90.00
#
_symmetry.space_group_name_H-M   'P 1'
#
loop_
_entity.id
_entity.type
_entity.pdbx_description
1 polymer ?
#
loop_
_entity_poly.entity_id
_entity_poly.type
_entity_poly.pdbx_seq_one_letter_code
_entity_poly.pdbx_strand_id
1 'polypeptide(L)'
;MNPLFSSYVYFLLWLIASTILCGLLGIVLPQLLSLLILFPYILSFVNMAMRYVKKFQHLPNTTQRWQLSIGCASIFLLYSTLAGIIGLMLTQNASLSDLYAALNNLSFVIFFVGLYLCINAILVLLGYWFLGKPTTRMLKYYHPH
;
A
#
# COMPACT_ATOMS: atom_id res chain seq x y z
N MET A 1 10.42 -16.16 -13.13
CA MET A 1 9.94 -14.83 -12.71
C MET A 1 10.55 -14.48 -11.37
N ASN A 2 11.09 -13.26 -11.22
CA ASN A 2 11.73 -12.77 -9.99
C ASN A 2 10.71 -12.79 -8.83
N PRO A 3 10.98 -13.40 -7.65
CA PRO A 3 10.02 -13.53 -6.55
C PRO A 3 9.43 -12.19 -6.11
N LEU A 4 10.23 -11.13 -6.15
CA LEU A 4 9.84 -9.76 -5.80
C LEU A 4 8.76 -9.21 -6.73
N PHE A 5 8.96 -9.33 -8.05
CA PHE A 5 7.99 -8.85 -9.04
C PHE A 5 6.66 -9.59 -8.91
N SER A 6 6.70 -10.90 -8.72
CA SER A 6 5.49 -11.71 -8.50
C SER A 6 4.73 -11.29 -7.24
N SER A 7 5.44 -10.87 -6.18
CA SER A 7 4.86 -10.33 -4.96
C SER A 7 4.25 -8.95 -5.16
N TYR A 8 4.91 -8.04 -5.89
CA TYR A 8 4.37 -6.71 -6.17
C TYR A 8 3.08 -6.75 -6.98
N VAL A 9 3.03 -7.56 -8.03
CA VAL A 9 1.81 -7.72 -8.83
C VAL A 9 0.68 -8.27 -7.97
N TYR A 10 0.97 -9.25 -7.11
CA TYR A 10 -0.03 -9.82 -6.22
C TYR A 10 -0.53 -8.82 -5.17
N PHE A 11 0.39 -8.05 -4.59
CA PHE A 11 0.06 -6.95 -3.69
C PHE A 11 -0.84 -5.93 -4.38
N LEU A 12 -0.51 -5.51 -5.59
CA LEU A 12 -1.30 -4.54 -6.36
C LEU A 12 -2.71 -5.06 -6.65
N LEU A 13 -2.85 -6.31 -7.09
CA LEU A 13 -4.16 -6.91 -7.36
C LEU A 13 -5.03 -6.96 -6.11
N TRP A 14 -4.47 -7.39 -4.98
CA TRP A 14 -5.19 -7.38 -3.71
C TRP A 14 -5.49 -5.97 -3.23
N LEU A 15 -4.60 -5.00 -3.48
CA LEU A 15 -4.81 -3.61 -3.11
C LEU A 15 -6.01 -3.04 -3.82
N ILE A 16 -6.11 -3.26 -5.14
CA ILE A 16 -7.25 -2.82 -5.94
C ILE A 16 -8.52 -3.49 -5.44
N ALA A 17 -8.52 -4.81 -5.27
CA ALA A 17 -9.69 -5.54 -4.79
C ALA A 17 -10.16 -5.07 -3.41
N SER A 18 -9.22 -4.91 -2.46
CA SER A 18 -9.51 -4.46 -1.10
C SER A 18 -9.99 -3.02 -1.06
N THR A 19 -9.48 -2.16 -1.94
CA THR A 19 -9.90 -0.76 -2.04
C THR A 19 -11.32 -0.66 -2.59
N ILE A 20 -11.66 -1.45 -3.61
CA ILE A 20 -13.03 -1.51 -4.15
C ILE A 20 -13.99 -1.99 -3.04
N LEU A 21 -13.65 -3.05 -2.32
CA LEU A 21 -14.46 -3.55 -1.20
C LEU A 21 -14.65 -2.48 -0.12
N CYS A 22 -13.58 -1.80 0.30
CA CYS A 22 -13.68 -0.71 1.27
C CYS A 22 -14.49 0.48 0.75
N GLY A 23 -14.38 0.80 -0.54
CA GLY A 23 -15.16 1.85 -1.19
C GLY A 23 -16.65 1.53 -1.17
N LEU A 24 -17.03 0.29 -1.50
CA LEU A 24 -18.42 -0.17 -1.42
C LEU A 24 -18.97 -0.11 0.01
N LEU A 25 -18.17 -0.53 1.00
CA LEU A 25 -18.53 -0.39 2.42
C LEU A 25 -18.67 1.08 2.84
N GLY A 26 -17.84 1.95 2.29
CA GLY A 26 -17.84 3.38 2.54
C GLY A 26 -19.13 4.09 2.09
N ILE A 27 -19.80 3.57 1.07
CA ILE A 27 -21.13 4.07 0.65
C ILE A 27 -22.17 3.81 1.73
N VAL A 28 -22.08 2.67 2.43
CA VAL A 28 -23.03 2.27 3.48
C VAL A 28 -22.70 2.90 4.83
N LEU A 29 -21.40 3.03 5.15
CA LEU A 29 -20.89 3.47 6.45
C LEU A 29 -19.81 4.56 6.28
N PRO A 30 -20.20 5.80 5.94
CA PRO A 30 -19.25 6.87 5.62
C PRO A 30 -18.37 7.29 6.80
N GLN A 31 -18.82 7.10 8.04
CA GLN A 31 -18.07 7.46 9.25
C GLN A 31 -16.84 6.55 9.49
N LEU A 32 -16.85 5.32 8.96
CA LEU A 32 -15.77 4.36 9.16
C LEU A 32 -14.65 4.51 8.11
N LEU A 33 -14.92 5.19 6.99
CA LEU A 33 -13.99 5.33 5.86
C LEU A 33 -12.65 5.96 6.27
N SER A 34 -12.69 6.98 7.13
CA SER A 34 -11.49 7.68 7.61
C SER A 34 -10.58 6.78 8.45
N LEU A 35 -11.17 5.84 9.20
CA LEU A 35 -10.45 4.87 10.03
C LEU A 35 -9.90 3.69 9.21
N LEU A 36 -10.54 3.34 8.09
CA LEU A 36 -10.17 2.21 7.24
C LEU A 36 -9.22 2.56 6.09
N ILE A 37 -8.70 3.78 5.99
CA ILE A 37 -7.80 4.18 4.89
C ILE A 37 -6.56 3.28 4.74
N LEU A 38 -6.03 2.76 5.86
CA LEU A 38 -4.89 1.83 5.88
C LEU A 38 -5.29 0.36 5.73
N PHE A 39 -6.59 0.04 5.80
CA PHE A 39 -7.08 -1.32 5.79
C PHE A 39 -6.76 -2.05 4.47
N PRO A 40 -6.99 -1.46 3.28
CA PRO A 40 -6.60 -2.08 2.02
C PRO A 40 -5.11 -2.38 1.94
N TYR A 41 -4.26 -1.49 2.46
CA TYR A 41 -2.81 -1.68 2.50
C TYR A 41 -2.45 -2.91 3.35
N ILE A 42 -2.92 -2.94 4.60
CA ILE A 42 -2.59 -4.00 5.55
C ILE A 42 -3.07 -5.35 5.01
N LEU A 43 -4.33 -5.43 4.55
CA LEU A 43 -4.91 -6.68 4.03
C LEU A 43 -4.09 -7.21 2.84
N SER A 44 -3.73 -6.33 1.92
CA SER A 44 -2.94 -6.68 0.73
C SER A 44 -1.52 -7.10 1.09
N PHE A 45 -0.89 -6.41 2.05
CA PHE A 45 0.45 -6.72 2.52
C PHE A 45 0.50 -8.08 3.22
N VAL A 46 -0.47 -8.36 4.09
CA VAL A 46 -0.64 -9.64 4.77
C VAL A 46 -0.86 -10.77 3.76
N ASN A 47 -1.75 -10.59 2.79
CA ASN A 47 -2.00 -11.58 1.73
C ASN A 47 -0.75 -11.85 0.88
N MET A 48 0.00 -10.81 0.52
CA MET A 48 1.26 -10.94 -0.20
C MET A 48 2.30 -11.71 0.62
N ALA A 49 2.46 -11.40 1.90
CA ALA A 49 3.40 -12.09 2.79
C ALA A 49 3.02 -13.56 2.99
N MET A 50 1.73 -13.86 3.20
CA MET A 50 1.24 -15.24 3.30
C MET A 50 1.53 -16.03 2.03
N ARG A 51 1.25 -15.46 0.85
CA ARG A 51 1.57 -16.12 -0.43
C ARG A 51 3.06 -16.35 -0.59
N TYR A 52 3.90 -15.38 -0.23
CA TYR A 52 5.34 -15.50 -0.31
C TYR A 52 5.84 -16.70 0.50
N VAL A 53 5.42 -16.78 1.77
CA VAL A 53 5.77 -17.90 2.66
C VAL A 53 5.25 -19.24 2.14
N LYS A 54 3.99 -19.29 1.67
CA LYS A 54 3.41 -20.52 1.13
C LYS A 54 4.15 -21.02 -0.11
N LYS A 55 4.56 -20.10 -1.00
CA LYS A 55 5.17 -20.44 -2.28
C LYS A 55 6.66 -20.74 -2.19
N PHE A 56 7.40 -19.98 -1.38
CA PHE A 56 8.86 -20.06 -1.33
C PHE A 56 9.38 -20.83 -0.10
N GLN A 57 8.54 -21.10 0.90
CA GLN A 57 8.87 -21.88 2.10
C GLN A 57 10.07 -21.36 2.91
N HIS A 58 10.53 -20.14 2.64
CA HIS A 58 11.60 -19.48 3.37
C HIS A 58 11.20 -18.03 3.68
N LEU A 59 11.92 -17.43 4.62
CA LEU A 59 11.76 -16.00 4.93
C LEU A 59 12.50 -15.15 3.90
N PRO A 60 11.97 -13.96 3.55
CA PRO A 60 12.71 -13.01 2.74
C PRO A 60 13.98 -12.56 3.48
N ASN A 61 15.11 -12.52 2.78
CA ASN A 61 16.37 -12.02 3.32
C ASN A 61 16.27 -10.53 3.68
N THR A 62 17.21 -10.01 4.47
CA THR A 62 17.22 -8.59 4.90
C THR A 62 17.07 -7.62 3.73
N THR A 63 17.78 -7.84 2.63
CA THR A 63 17.68 -7.02 1.41
C THR A 63 16.28 -7.11 0.78
N GLN A 64 15.71 -8.32 0.70
CA GLN A 64 14.39 -8.54 0.12
C GLN A 64 13.28 -7.94 0.99
N ARG A 65 13.45 -7.94 2.33
CA ARG A 65 12.52 -7.28 3.27
C ARG A 65 12.44 -5.79 3.03
N TRP A 66 13.59 -5.14 2.86
CA TRP A 66 13.63 -3.71 2.52
C TRP A 66 13.00 -3.44 1.16
N GLN A 67 13.39 -4.21 0.13
CA GLN A 67 12.83 -4.05 -1.21
C GLN A 67 11.30 -4.22 -1.21
N LEU A 68 10.78 -5.30 -0.63
CA LEU A 68 9.33 -5.55 -0.55
C LEU A 68 8.59 -4.45 0.20
N SER A 69 9.13 -3.99 1.33
CA SER A 69 8.50 -2.94 2.13
C SER A 69 8.46 -1.61 1.40
N ILE A 70 9.58 -1.18 0.82
CA ILE A 70 9.68 0.05 0.02
C ILE A 70 8.81 -0.03 -1.21
N GLY A 71 8.85 -1.14 -1.94
CA GLY A 71 8.06 -1.35 -3.15
C GLY A 71 6.55 -1.32 -2.85
N CYS A 72 6.08 -2.07 -1.86
CA CYS A 72 4.66 -2.09 -1.50
C CYS A 72 4.18 -0.74 -0.96
N ALA A 73 4.95 -0.06 -0.10
CA ALA A 73 4.61 1.26 0.40
C ALA A 73 4.52 2.29 -0.75
N SER A 74 5.47 2.24 -1.69
CA SER A 74 5.48 3.15 -2.84
C SER A 74 4.33 2.87 -3.79
N ILE A 75 4.02 1.59 -4.06
CA ILE A 75 2.85 1.20 -4.86
C ILE A 75 1.56 1.72 -4.24
N PHE A 76 1.41 1.56 -2.92
CA PHE A 76 0.23 2.04 -2.20
C PHE A 76 0.08 3.55 -2.32
N LEU A 77 1.15 4.31 -2.07
CA LEU A 77 1.09 5.77 -2.13
C LEU A 77 0.83 6.29 -3.54
N LEU A 78 1.46 5.70 -4.57
CA LEU A 78 1.18 6.04 -5.97
C LEU A 78 -0.28 5.75 -6.32
N TYR A 79 -0.77 4.57 -5.94
CA TYR A 79 -2.17 4.20 -6.15
C TYR A 79 -3.13 5.15 -5.44
N SER A 80 -2.90 5.48 -4.17
CA SER A 80 -3.72 6.41 -3.39
C SER A 80 -3.69 7.82 -3.97
N THR A 81 -2.54 8.29 -4.45
CA THR A 81 -2.40 9.62 -5.07
C THR A 81 -3.20 9.68 -6.36
N LEU A 82 -3.07 8.68 -7.23
CA LEU A 82 -3.83 8.60 -8.48
C LEU A 82 -5.34 8.49 -8.22
N ALA A 83 -5.75 7.65 -7.28
CA ALA A 83 -7.15 7.50 -6.91
C ALA A 83 -7.73 8.81 -6.34
N GLY A 84 -6.94 9.55 -5.53
CA GLY A 84 -7.32 10.85 -5.00
C GLY A 84 -7.51 11.89 -6.10
N ILE A 85 -6.58 11.98 -7.05
CA ILE A 85 -6.68 12.89 -8.20
C ILE A 85 -7.91 12.57 -9.05
N ILE A 86 -8.11 11.29 -9.40
CA ILE A 86 -9.27 10.86 -10.17
C ILE A 86 -10.56 11.18 -9.41
N GLY A 87 -10.59 10.93 -8.11
CA GLY A 87 -11.73 11.26 -7.25
C GLY A 87 -12.06 12.75 -7.25
N LEU A 88 -11.06 13.62 -7.16
CA LEU A 88 -11.25 15.08 -7.23
C LEU A 88 -11.82 15.52 -8.59
N MET A 89 -11.30 14.96 -9.69
CA MET A 89 -11.80 15.28 -11.03
C MET A 89 -13.26 14.84 -11.22
N LEU A 90 -13.64 13.67 -10.69
CA LEU A 90 -14.99 13.12 -10.83
C LEU A 90 -16.02 13.78 -9.90
N THR A 91 -15.63 14.18 -8.69
CA THR A 91 -16.56 14.65 -7.65
C THR A 91 -16.66 16.18 -7.56
N GLN A 92 -15.55 16.89 -7.82
CA GLN A 92 -15.48 18.34 -7.68
C GLN A 92 -15.37 19.07 -9.03
N ASN A 93 -15.48 18.36 -10.16
CA ASN A 93 -15.23 18.88 -11.51
C ASN A 93 -13.88 19.62 -11.63
N ALA A 94 -12.90 19.20 -10.83
CA ALA A 94 -11.58 19.80 -10.85
C ALA A 94 -10.95 19.62 -12.24
N SER A 95 -10.48 20.71 -12.81
CA SER A 95 -9.83 20.73 -14.11
C SER A 95 -8.34 20.36 -13.99
N LEU A 96 -7.73 19.89 -15.08
CA LEU A 96 -6.27 19.69 -15.10
C LEU A 96 -5.48 20.98 -14.83
N SER A 97 -6.06 22.14 -15.13
CA SER A 97 -5.50 23.45 -14.79
C SER A 97 -5.43 23.70 -13.28
N ASP A 98 -6.41 23.25 -12.50
CA ASP A 98 -6.39 23.40 -11.04
C ASP A 98 -5.28 22.55 -10.41
N LEU A 99 -5.09 21.34 -10.96
CA LEU A 99 -3.99 20.48 -10.57
C LEU A 99 -2.63 21.11 -10.90
N TYR A 100 -2.49 21.68 -12.10
CA TYR A 100 -1.28 22.38 -12.51
C TYR A 100 -0.97 23.60 -11.64
N ALA A 101 -1.99 24.39 -11.30
CA ALA A 101 -1.87 25.53 -10.39
C ALA A 101 -1.41 25.09 -8.99
N ALA A 102 -1.96 24.00 -8.47
CA ALA A 102 -1.53 23.42 -7.18
C ALA A 102 -0.06 22.97 -7.22
N LEU A 103 0.37 22.30 -8.30
CA LEU A 103 1.76 21.84 -8.47
C LEU A 103 2.77 22.98 -8.68
N ASN A 104 2.34 24.15 -9.15
CA ASN A 104 3.21 25.33 -9.23
C ASN A 104 3.40 26.03 -7.88
N ASN A 105 2.55 25.75 -6.88
CA ASN A 105 2.72 26.30 -5.55
C ASN A 105 3.81 25.51 -4.80
N LEU A 106 5.00 26.10 -4.69
CA LEU A 106 6.15 25.47 -4.06
C LEU A 106 5.86 25.01 -2.61
N SER A 107 5.14 25.80 -1.83
CA SER A 107 4.78 25.47 -0.45
C SER A 107 3.89 24.23 -0.39
N PHE A 108 2.90 24.12 -1.29
CA PHE A 108 2.06 22.93 -1.41
C PHE A 108 2.87 21.69 -1.79
N VAL A 109 3.76 21.81 -2.78
CA VAL A 109 4.58 20.67 -3.24
C VAL A 109 5.51 20.19 -2.13
N ILE A 110 6.20 21.08 -1.43
CA ILE A 110 7.09 20.71 -0.32
C ILE A 110 6.31 20.00 0.78
N PHE A 111 5.14 20.55 1.16
CA PHE A 111 4.29 19.94 2.18
C PHE A 111 3.79 18.56 1.76
N PHE A 112 3.29 18.43 0.53
CA PHE A 112 2.78 17.17 -0.01
C PHE A 112 3.88 16.10 -0.09
N VAL A 113 5.06 16.45 -0.61
CA VAL A 113 6.21 15.54 -0.68
C VAL A 113 6.71 15.18 0.73
N GLY A 114 6.74 16.13 1.66
CA GLY A 114 7.12 15.87 3.04
C GLY A 114 6.18 14.86 3.72
N LEU A 115 4.87 15.08 3.59
CA LEU A 115 3.85 14.15 4.10
C LEU A 115 3.96 12.77 3.43
N TYR A 116 4.17 12.75 2.11
CA TYR A 116 4.39 11.52 1.35
C TYR A 116 5.57 10.73 1.89
N LEU A 117 6.71 11.37 2.14
CA LEU A 117 7.90 10.72 2.69
C LEU A 117 7.68 10.23 4.13
N CYS A 118 7.01 11.02 4.98
CA CYS A 118 6.68 10.61 6.35
C CYS A 118 5.79 9.36 6.37
N ILE A 119 4.72 9.33 5.57
CA ILE A 119 3.83 8.16 5.48
C ILE A 119 4.60 6.97 4.88
N ASN A 120 5.40 7.18 3.83
CA ASN A 120 6.20 6.12 3.23
C ASN A 120 7.16 5.50 4.26
N ALA A 121 7.89 6.32 5.01
CA ALA A 121 8.80 5.85 6.05
C ALA A 121 8.09 4.99 7.10
N ILE A 122 6.91 5.42 7.58
CA ILE A 122 6.10 4.65 8.53
C ILE A 122 5.68 3.30 7.93
N LEU A 123 5.17 3.31 6.69
CA LEU A 123 4.73 2.09 6.00
C LEU A 123 5.88 1.12 5.72
N VAL A 124 7.06 1.64 5.39
CA VAL A 124 8.27 0.84 5.17
C VAL A 124 8.74 0.21 6.46
N LEU A 125 8.78 0.96 7.56
CA LEU A 125 9.15 0.42 8.88
C LEU A 125 8.16 -0.65 9.33
N LEU A 126 6.85 -0.40 9.15
CA LEU A 126 5.80 -1.36 9.45
C LEU A 126 5.95 -2.64 8.61
N GLY A 127 6.14 -2.49 7.29
CA GLY A 127 6.34 -3.61 6.37
C GLY A 127 7.59 -4.40 6.71
N TYR A 128 8.69 -3.71 7.04
CA TYR A 128 9.95 -4.34 7.38
C TYR A 128 9.80 -5.14 8.67
N TRP A 129 9.19 -4.56 9.71
CA TRP A 129 8.90 -5.24 10.97
C TRP A 129 7.99 -6.46 10.75
N PHE A 130 6.95 -6.31 9.92
CA PHE A 130 5.99 -7.36 9.62
C PHE A 130 6.63 -8.56 8.91
N LEU A 131 7.51 -8.31 7.93
CA LEU A 131 8.25 -9.35 7.22
C LEU A 131 9.31 -10.08 8.09
N GLY A 132 9.47 -9.67 9.35
CA GLY A 132 10.30 -10.34 10.34
C GLY A 132 9.50 -11.34 11.19
N LYS A 133 9.34 -11.03 12.49
CA LYS A 133 8.76 -11.94 13.48
C LYS A 133 7.35 -12.44 13.11
N PRO A 134 6.42 -11.60 12.61
CA PRO A 134 5.10 -12.06 12.19
C PRO A 134 5.15 -13.07 11.06
N THR A 135 5.92 -12.80 9.99
CA THR A 135 6.08 -13.74 8.87
C THR A 135 6.77 -15.04 9.28
N THR A 136 7.69 -15.01 10.25
CA THR A 136 8.25 -16.25 10.84
C THR A 136 7.19 -17.12 11.49
N ARG A 137 6.22 -16.52 12.20
CA ARG A 137 5.09 -17.26 12.79
C ARG A 137 4.19 -17.85 11.70
N MET A 138 3.95 -17.11 10.62
CA MET A 138 3.21 -17.62 9.46
C MET A 138 3.92 -18.81 8.80
N LEU A 139 5.25 -18.75 8.67
CA LEU A 139 6.04 -19.86 8.12
C LEU A 139 5.88 -21.13 8.95
N LYS A 140 6.01 -21.02 10.28
CA LYS A 140 5.81 -22.15 11.20
C LYS A 140 4.39 -22.73 11.14
N TYR A 141 3.39 -21.89 10.91
CA TYR A 141 2.00 -22.33 10.81
C TYR A 141 1.72 -23.09 9.51
N TYR A 142 2.26 -22.64 8.38
CA TYR A 142 2.00 -23.26 7.07
C TYR A 142 2.92 -24.44 6.75
N HIS A 143 4.14 -24.45 7.29
CA HIS A 143 5.10 -25.53 7.11
C HIS A 143 5.63 -25.96 8.49
N PRO A 144 4.81 -26.70 9.27
CA PRO A 144 5.26 -27.30 10.51
C PRO A 144 6.22 -28.45 10.17
N HIS A 145 7.51 -28.18 10.30
CA HIS A 145 8.57 -29.18 10.33
C HIS A 145 9.21 -29.18 11.71
#